data_AF-A0A1H3NTU1-F1
#
_entry.id   AF-A0A1H3NTU1-F1
#
_cell.length_a   1.000
_cell.length_b   1.000
_cell.length_c   1.000
_cell.angle_alpha   90.00
_cell.angle_beta   90.00
_cell.angle_gamma   90.00
#
_symmetry.space_group_name_H-M   'P 1'
#
loop_
_entity.id
_entity.type
_entity.pdbx_description
1 polymer ?
#
loop_
_entity_poly.entity_id
_entity_poly.type
_entity_poly.pdbx_seq_one_letter_code
_entity_poly.pdbx_strand_id
1 'polypeptide(L)'
;MAKHNNQFVRRNTQLLGLSIDSNPSHLAWVYNIYQNTGIQIPFPIITDRDGSISRQYGMFAPDVSTTQTVRNVFFIDENQIVRAILVYPLTNGRNVPEMIRIIDALQTTDREKVATPADWVPGCPVVVPAPQTFEDLLKRVEGEEGLCCMDWYLCYKNLS
;
A
#
# COMPACT_ATOMS: atom_id res chain seq x y z
N MET A 1 -1.46 12.24 5.53
CA MET A 1 -0.09 11.90 5.10
C MET A 1 0.97 12.45 6.04
N ALA A 2 1.27 13.77 6.07
CA ALA A 2 2.36 14.34 6.88
C ALA A 2 2.36 13.91 8.37
N LYS A 3 1.22 14.00 9.06
CA LYS A 3 1.07 13.54 10.47
C LYS A 3 1.43 12.07 10.70
N HIS A 4 1.30 11.23 9.66
CA HIS A 4 1.58 9.80 9.74
C HIS A 4 2.93 9.43 9.10
N ASN A 5 3.75 10.38 8.65
CA ASN A 5 5.01 10.10 7.94
C ASN A 5 5.91 9.13 8.72
N ASN A 6 6.02 9.30 10.03
CA ASN A 6 6.80 8.42 10.90
C ASN A 6 6.31 6.96 10.88
N GLN A 7 5.03 6.71 10.62
CA GLN A 7 4.49 5.35 10.50
C GLN A 7 4.98 4.66 9.22
N PHE A 8 5.12 5.41 8.11
CA PHE A 8 5.70 4.90 6.87
C PHE A 8 7.21 4.68 7.04
N VAL A 9 7.93 5.65 7.61
CA VAL A 9 9.38 5.54 7.84
C VAL A 9 9.75 4.33 8.72
N ARG A 10 8.98 4.07 9.79
CA ARG A 10 9.17 2.89 10.65
C ARG A 10 9.03 1.56 9.92
N ARG A 11 8.33 1.54 8.78
CA ARG A 11 8.14 0.37 7.91
C ARG A 11 9.09 0.38 6.72
N ASN A 12 10.20 1.13 6.81
CA ASN A 12 11.11 1.30 5.69
C ASN A 12 10.41 1.77 4.39
N THR A 13 9.37 2.59 4.52
CA THR A 13 8.56 3.08 3.40
C THR A 13 8.66 4.58 3.28
N GLN A 14 8.87 5.07 2.06
CA GLN A 14 8.95 6.50 1.76
C GLN A 14 7.67 6.96 1.06
N LEU A 15 7.16 8.14 1.46
CA LEU A 15 6.08 8.79 0.74
C LEU A 15 6.65 9.63 -0.41
N LEU A 16 5.93 9.62 -1.54
CA LEU A 16 6.25 10.43 -2.71
C LEU A 16 4.95 11.00 -3.27
N GLY A 17 4.82 12.32 -3.25
CA GLY A 17 3.71 13.02 -3.89
C GLY A 17 3.97 13.17 -5.40
N LEU A 18 2.91 13.38 -6.17
CA LEU A 18 3.01 13.70 -7.60
C LEU A 18 1.81 14.54 -8.01
N SER A 19 2.04 15.50 -8.91
CA SER A 19 0.99 16.19 -9.66
C SER A 19 1.58 16.83 -10.93
N ILE A 20 0.71 17.35 -11.79
CA ILE A 20 1.11 18.08 -13.00
C ILE A 20 1.44 19.57 -12.76
N ASP A 21 1.41 20.01 -11.51
CA ASP A 21 1.75 21.38 -11.12
C ASP A 21 3.27 21.64 -11.19
N SER A 22 3.65 22.92 -11.19
CA SER A 22 5.05 23.34 -11.22
C SER A 22 5.69 23.35 -9.83
N ASN A 23 7.03 23.27 -9.78
CA ASN A 23 7.76 23.33 -8.51
C ASN A 23 7.45 24.62 -7.71
N PRO A 24 7.39 25.82 -8.33
CA PRO A 24 6.93 27.02 -7.63
C PRO A 24 5.51 26.88 -7.04
N SER A 25 4.58 26.24 -7.76
CA SER A 25 3.23 25.96 -7.25
C SER A 25 3.27 25.04 -6.02
N HIS A 26 4.11 23.99 -6.04
CA HIS A 26 4.30 23.12 -4.89
C HIS A 26 4.89 23.86 -3.70
N LEU A 27 5.93 24.68 -3.90
CA LEU A 27 6.53 25.50 -2.83
C LEU A 27 5.50 26.45 -2.20
N ALA A 28 4.70 27.14 -3.03
CA ALA A 28 3.63 28.00 -2.55
C ALA A 28 2.59 27.21 -1.74
N TRP A 29 2.21 26.03 -2.22
CA TRP A 29 1.22 25.18 -1.55
C TRP A 29 1.73 24.62 -0.20
N VAL A 30 2.94 24.06 -0.15
CA VAL A 30 3.50 23.53 1.09
C VAL A 30 3.77 24.65 2.11
N TYR A 31 4.19 25.83 1.66
CA TYR A 31 4.33 27.00 2.53
C TYR A 31 2.97 27.46 3.07
N ASN A 32 1.94 27.49 2.23
CA ASN A 32 0.58 27.81 2.66
C ASN A 32 0.06 26.81 3.71
N ILE A 33 0.28 25.50 3.53
CA ILE A 33 -0.06 24.48 4.54
C ILE A 33 0.67 24.77 5.85
N TYR A 34 1.97 25.06 5.78
CA TYR A 34 2.77 25.36 6.97
C TYR A 34 2.23 26.60 7.70
N GLN A 35 1.95 27.69 6.98
CA GLN A 35 1.39 28.92 7.58
C GLN A 35 0.04 28.68 8.29
N ASN A 36 -0.83 27.86 7.70
CA ASN A 36 -2.17 27.63 8.24
C ASN A 36 -2.25 26.54 9.31
N THR A 37 -1.30 25.60 9.34
CA THR A 37 -1.40 24.39 10.18
C THR A 37 -0.18 24.16 11.07
N GLY A 38 0.92 24.86 10.85
CA GLY A 38 2.23 24.59 11.47
C GLY A 38 2.91 23.32 10.98
N ILE A 39 2.30 22.57 10.05
CA ILE A 39 2.81 21.28 9.59
C ILE A 39 3.68 21.50 8.36
N GLN A 40 4.94 21.09 8.45
CA GLN A 40 5.81 20.96 7.30
C GLN A 40 5.55 19.64 6.58
N ILE A 41 5.47 19.66 5.25
CA ILE A 41 5.34 18.43 4.44
C ILE A 41 6.72 17.74 4.41
N PRO A 42 6.86 16.53 4.97
CA PRO A 42 8.17 15.91 5.21
C PRO A 42 8.62 14.99 4.06
N PHE A 43 7.98 15.06 2.90
CA PHE A 43 8.26 14.18 1.76
C PHE A 43 8.23 14.97 0.44
N PRO A 44 8.97 14.52 -0.58
CA PRO A 44 9.02 15.18 -1.88
C PRO A 44 7.71 15.05 -2.66
N ILE A 45 7.51 15.99 -3.60
CA ILE A 45 6.40 16.00 -4.55
C ILE A 45 7.00 16.14 -5.95
N ILE A 46 6.71 15.19 -6.84
CA ILE A 46 7.14 15.20 -8.23
C ILE A 46 6.32 16.24 -9.01
N THR A 47 7.03 17.02 -9.82
CA THR A 47 6.47 17.90 -10.85
C THR A 47 6.42 17.19 -12.19
N ASP A 48 5.26 16.62 -12.52
CA ASP A 48 5.02 15.89 -13.77
C ASP A 48 4.32 16.80 -14.79
N ARG A 49 4.97 17.93 -15.15
CA ARG A 49 4.35 19.05 -15.89
C ARG A 49 3.71 18.66 -17.20
N ASP A 50 4.32 17.73 -17.92
CA ASP A 50 3.80 17.24 -19.19
C ASP A 50 2.85 16.05 -19.01
N GLY A 51 2.72 15.49 -17.80
CA GLY A 51 1.91 14.33 -17.48
C GLY A 51 2.53 13.00 -17.94
N SER A 52 3.82 12.96 -18.29
CA SER A 52 4.48 11.77 -18.83
C SER A 52 4.49 10.60 -17.84
N ILE A 53 4.73 10.86 -16.55
CA ILE A 53 4.70 9.83 -15.51
C ILE A 53 3.25 9.41 -15.25
N SER A 54 2.35 10.39 -15.12
CA SER A 54 0.93 10.17 -14.87
C SER A 54 0.28 9.32 -15.97
N ARG A 55 0.66 9.51 -17.24
CA ARG A 55 0.19 8.67 -18.35
C ARG A 55 0.73 7.25 -18.27
N GLN A 56 2.02 7.07 -17.97
CA GLN A 56 2.61 5.73 -17.83
C GLN A 56 1.98 4.92 -16.70
N TYR A 57 1.62 5.59 -15.60
CA TYR A 57 0.96 4.98 -14.46
C TYR A 57 -0.57 4.94 -14.58
N GLY A 58 -1.16 5.34 -15.72
CA GLY A 58 -2.61 5.31 -15.93
C GLY A 58 -3.40 6.21 -14.96
N MET A 59 -2.80 7.31 -14.50
CA MET A 59 -3.44 8.24 -13.55
C MET A 59 -4.43 9.21 -14.23
N PHE A 60 -4.49 9.23 -15.56
CA PHE A 60 -5.51 9.97 -16.31
C PHE A 60 -6.73 9.08 -16.50
N ALA A 61 -7.90 9.57 -16.05
CA ALA A 61 -9.18 8.97 -16.37
C ALA A 61 -9.92 9.90 -17.34
N PRO A 62 -9.89 9.63 -18.66
CA PRO A 62 -10.45 10.52 -19.68
C PRO A 62 -11.92 10.86 -19.44
N ASP A 63 -12.68 9.93 -18.86
CA ASP A 63 -14.10 10.07 -18.56
C ASP A 63 -14.40 10.94 -17.32
N VAL A 64 -13.37 11.26 -16.51
CA VAL A 64 -13.50 12.01 -15.25
C VAL A 64 -12.88 13.39 -15.36
N SER A 65 -11.70 13.50 -15.97
CA SER A 65 -11.05 14.77 -16.21
C SER A 65 -9.98 14.63 -17.29
N THR A 66 -10.01 15.53 -18.27
CA THR A 66 -8.95 15.68 -19.28
C THR A 66 -7.74 16.44 -18.76
N THR A 67 -7.81 17.04 -17.57
CA THR A 67 -6.81 17.99 -17.05
C THR A 67 -6.28 17.66 -15.66
N GLN A 68 -6.85 16.68 -14.96
CA GLN A 68 -6.44 16.32 -13.59
C GLN A 68 -6.29 14.81 -13.44
N THR A 69 -5.25 14.40 -12.71
CA THR A 69 -5.06 13.00 -12.33
C THR A 69 -6.09 12.58 -11.30
N VAL A 70 -6.59 11.34 -11.39
CA VAL A 70 -7.40 10.76 -10.29
C VAL A 70 -6.50 10.46 -9.08
N ARG A 71 -7.09 10.18 -7.93
CA ARG A 71 -6.34 10.02 -6.67
C ARG A 71 -5.78 8.60 -6.55
N ASN A 72 -4.80 8.27 -7.39
CA ASN A 72 -4.11 6.99 -7.31
C ASN A 72 -3.17 6.93 -6.09
N VAL A 73 -2.94 5.72 -5.60
CA VAL A 73 -1.87 5.37 -4.66
C VAL A 73 -1.22 4.09 -5.16
N PHE A 74 0.09 4.13 -5.37
CA PHE A 74 0.88 2.98 -5.79
C PHE A 74 1.73 2.51 -4.61
N PHE A 75 1.70 1.22 -4.35
CA PHE A 75 2.58 0.56 -3.40
C PHE A 75 3.67 -0.13 -4.20
N ILE A 76 4.91 0.32 -4.04
CA ILE A 76 6.07 -0.15 -4.80
C ILE A 76 7.07 -0.73 -3.81
N ASP A 77 7.51 -1.96 -4.03
CA ASP A 77 8.49 -2.62 -3.15
C ASP A 77 9.95 -2.27 -3.51
N GLU A 78 10.89 -2.78 -2.73
CA GLU A 78 12.33 -2.55 -2.93
C GLU A 78 12.85 -3.04 -4.29
N ASN A 79 12.16 -3.99 -4.93
CA ASN A 79 12.48 -4.50 -6.26
C ASN A 79 11.83 -3.66 -7.38
N GLN A 80 11.26 -2.51 -7.03
CA GLN A 80 10.55 -1.61 -7.95
C GLN A 80 9.30 -2.25 -8.59
N ILE A 81 8.70 -3.24 -7.92
CA ILE A 81 7.49 -3.89 -8.40
C ILE A 81 6.28 -3.19 -7.78
N VAL A 82 5.28 -2.86 -8.62
CA VAL A 82 3.97 -2.37 -8.14
C VAL A 82 3.21 -3.54 -7.51
N ARG A 83 2.99 -3.48 -6.19
CA ARG A 83 2.36 -4.54 -5.39
C ARG A 83 0.87 -4.35 -5.15
N ALA A 84 0.43 -3.10 -5.13
CA ALA A 84 -0.97 -2.74 -5.02
C ALA A 84 -1.22 -1.36 -5.63
N ILE A 85 -2.43 -1.15 -6.12
CA ILE A 85 -2.90 0.13 -6.63
C ILE A 85 -4.27 0.42 -6.01
N LEU A 86 -4.42 1.61 -5.43
CA LEU A 86 -5.73 2.12 -5.04
C LEU A 86 -6.10 3.28 -5.95
N VAL A 87 -7.32 3.29 -6.47
CA VAL A 87 -7.83 4.34 -7.35
C VAL A 87 -9.06 4.96 -6.70
N TYR A 88 -8.92 6.21 -6.26
CA TYR A 88 -10.03 6.98 -5.69
C TYR A 88 -10.47 8.08 -6.67
N PRO A 89 -11.78 8.39 -6.76
CA PRO A 89 -12.25 9.54 -7.50
C PRO A 89 -11.80 10.85 -6.82
N LEU A 90 -11.87 11.96 -7.55
CA LEU A 90 -11.49 13.28 -7.03
C LEU A 90 -12.31 13.70 -5.80
N THR A 91 -13.56 13.24 -5.73
CA THR A 91 -14.57 13.54 -4.70
C THR A 91 -14.28 12.90 -3.34
N ASN A 92 -13.51 11.82 -3.28
CA ASN A 92 -13.34 11.04 -2.05
C ASN A 92 -11.91 11.12 -1.52
N GLY A 93 -11.78 11.47 -0.24
CA GLY A 93 -10.51 11.40 0.48
C GLY A 93 -10.05 9.95 0.66
N ARG A 94 -8.74 9.74 0.65
CA ARG A 94 -8.13 8.41 0.84
C ARG A 94 -8.02 8.06 2.33
N ASN A 95 -8.08 6.78 2.66
CA ASN A 95 -7.89 6.27 4.02
C ASN A 95 -6.40 5.97 4.30
N VAL A 96 -5.75 6.78 5.14
CA VAL A 96 -4.33 6.62 5.48
C VAL A 96 -4.05 5.37 6.35
N PRO A 97 -4.83 5.08 7.40
CA PRO A 97 -4.74 3.80 8.11
C PRO A 97 -4.77 2.58 7.18
N GLU A 98 -5.62 2.58 6.16
CA GLU A 98 -5.67 1.45 5.21
C GLU A 98 -4.38 1.31 4.41
N MET A 99 -3.76 2.42 4.00
CA MET A 99 -2.45 2.35 3.34
C MET A 99 -1.38 1.74 4.24
N ILE A 100 -1.38 2.11 5.52
CA ILE A 100 -0.45 1.54 6.51
C ILE A 100 -0.71 0.05 6.67
N ARG A 101 -1.97 -0.38 6.75
CA ARG A 101 -2.37 -1.78 6.85
C ARG A 101 -1.93 -2.59 5.63
N ILE A 102 -2.08 -2.05 4.42
CA ILE A 102 -1.62 -2.70 3.18
C ILE A 102 -0.09 -2.89 3.20
N ILE A 103 0.67 -1.88 3.65
CA ILE A 103 2.13 -2.01 3.79
C ILE A 103 2.47 -3.12 4.79
N ASP A 104 1.83 -3.14 5.96
CA ASP A 104 2.04 -4.18 6.96
C ASP A 104 1.73 -5.57 6.42
N ALA A 105 0.64 -5.71 5.66
CA ALA A 105 0.21 -6.96 5.06
C ALA A 105 1.21 -7.46 4.00
N LEU A 106 1.61 -6.59 3.07
CA LEU A 106 2.59 -6.91 2.02
C LEU A 106 3.93 -7.34 2.62
N GLN A 107 4.45 -6.56 3.57
CA GLN A 107 5.73 -6.86 4.22
C GLN A 107 5.66 -8.14 5.07
N THR A 108 4.53 -8.41 5.71
CA THR A 108 4.33 -9.65 6.46
C THR A 108 4.26 -10.85 5.52
N THR A 109 3.55 -10.75 4.40
CA THR A 109 3.51 -11.79 3.36
C THR A 109 4.91 -12.10 2.83
N ASP A 110 5.71 -11.07 2.53
CA ASP A 110 7.03 -11.26 1.96
C ASP A 110 8.02 -11.86 2.97
N ARG A 111 7.96 -11.41 4.24
CA ARG A 111 8.83 -11.88 5.32
C ARG A 111 8.50 -13.31 5.77
N GLU A 112 7.22 -13.59 6.02
CA GLU A 112 6.77 -14.84 6.65
C GLU A 112 6.36 -15.92 5.64
N LYS A 113 6.28 -15.56 4.35
CA LYS A 113 5.79 -16.43 3.26
C LYS A 113 4.37 -16.95 3.51
N VAL A 114 3.49 -16.02 3.90
CA VAL A 114 2.08 -16.27 4.24
C VAL A 114 1.14 -15.37 3.46
N ALA A 115 -0.13 -15.72 3.40
CA ALA A 115 -1.19 -14.83 2.95
C ALA A 115 -1.85 -14.13 4.15
N THR A 116 -2.36 -12.92 3.91
CA THR A 116 -3.14 -12.16 4.90
C THR A 116 -4.62 -12.21 4.52
N PRO A 117 -5.52 -12.68 5.41
CA PRO A 117 -6.95 -12.79 5.11
C PRO A 117 -7.63 -11.42 4.98
N ALA A 118 -8.91 -11.42 4.58
CA ALA A 118 -9.75 -10.23 4.60
C ALA A 118 -9.72 -9.58 6.00
N ASP A 119 -9.70 -8.24 6.03
CA ASP A 119 -9.64 -7.42 7.24
C ASP A 119 -8.43 -7.67 8.16
N TRP A 120 -7.40 -8.38 7.67
CA TRP A 120 -6.22 -8.69 8.47
C TRP A 120 -5.47 -7.44 8.92
N VAL A 121 -5.06 -7.45 10.19
CA VAL A 121 -4.18 -6.47 10.83
C VAL A 121 -3.06 -7.19 11.59
N PRO A 122 -1.92 -6.52 11.85
CA PRO A 122 -0.85 -7.11 12.66
C PRO A 122 -1.34 -7.67 13.99
N GLY A 123 -0.90 -8.89 14.33
CA GLY A 123 -1.34 -9.64 15.50
C GLY A 123 -2.50 -10.60 15.24
N CYS A 124 -3.20 -10.49 14.10
CA CYS A 124 -4.19 -11.48 13.69
C CYS A 124 -3.51 -12.71 13.04
N PRO A 125 -4.17 -13.89 13.10
CA PRO A 125 -3.69 -15.08 12.41
C PRO A 125 -3.53 -14.86 10.90
N VAL A 126 -2.50 -15.45 10.31
CA VAL A 126 -2.22 -15.44 8.88
C VAL A 126 -2.56 -16.77 8.24
N VAL A 127 -2.78 -16.78 6.92
CA VAL A 127 -3.09 -17.99 6.16
C VAL A 127 -1.80 -18.58 5.60
N VAL A 128 -1.59 -19.87 5.85
CA VAL A 128 -0.46 -20.62 5.28
C VAL A 128 -0.82 -21.00 3.83
N PRO A 129 0.11 -20.91 2.86
CA PRO A 129 -0.14 -21.35 1.50
C PRO A 129 -0.68 -22.78 1.45
N ALA A 130 -1.65 -23.00 0.56
CA ALA A 130 -2.22 -24.31 0.34
C ALA A 130 -1.14 -25.26 -0.24
N PRO A 131 -1.14 -26.54 0.16
CA PRO A 131 -0.31 -27.57 -0.48
C PRO A 131 -0.48 -27.56 -2.00
N GLN A 132 0.64 -27.70 -2.74
CA GLN A 132 0.65 -27.76 -4.20
C GLN A 132 0.81 -29.19 -4.73
N THR A 133 1.12 -30.15 -3.86
CA THR A 133 1.29 -31.57 -4.18
C THR A 133 0.38 -32.42 -3.32
N PHE A 134 0.05 -33.62 -3.81
CA PHE A 134 -0.74 -34.58 -3.04
C PHE A 134 -0.01 -35.06 -1.77
N GLU A 135 1.32 -35.17 -1.83
CA GLU A 135 2.14 -35.52 -0.67
C GLU A 135 2.06 -34.45 0.43
N ASP A 136 2.17 -33.17 0.07
CA ASP A 136 2.05 -32.08 1.05
C ASP A 136 0.63 -31.95 1.59
N LEU A 137 -0.39 -32.28 0.78
CA LEU A 137 -1.77 -32.39 1.25
C LEU A 137 -1.88 -33.48 2.32
N LEU A 138 -1.33 -34.68 2.09
CA LEU A 138 -1.37 -35.76 3.08
C LEU A 138 -0.69 -35.34 4.38
N LYS A 139 0.50 -34.74 4.31
CA LYS A 139 1.20 -34.18 5.48
C LYS A 139 0.34 -33.18 6.25
N ARG A 140 -0.38 -32.32 5.53
CA ARG A 140 -1.27 -31.34 6.17
C ARG A 140 -2.46 -31.98 6.87
N VAL A 141 -3.03 -33.02 6.27
CA VAL A 141 -4.17 -33.78 6.84
C VAL A 141 -3.74 -34.62 8.04
N GLU A 142 -2.52 -35.19 8.03
CA GLU A 142 -1.95 -35.93 9.15
C GLU A 142 -1.71 -35.07 10.39
N GLY A 143 -1.65 -33.74 10.21
CA GLY A 143 -1.58 -32.75 11.28
C GLY A 143 -0.20 -32.10 11.35
N GLU A 144 -0.17 -30.79 11.14
CA GLU A 144 1.04 -29.97 11.24
C GLU A 144 0.94 -29.11 12.52
N GLU A 145 1.95 -29.21 13.38
CA GLU A 145 1.92 -28.55 14.70
C GLU A 145 1.88 -27.03 14.57
N GLY A 146 1.01 -26.38 15.37
CA GLY A 146 0.84 -24.93 15.36
C GLY A 146 -0.08 -24.38 14.26
N LEU A 147 -0.69 -25.24 13.44
CA LEU A 147 -1.70 -24.84 12.48
C LEU A 147 -3.13 -25.06 13.00
N CYS A 148 -4.00 -24.08 12.75
CA CYS A 148 -5.45 -24.20 12.93
C CYS A 148 -6.10 -24.30 11.56
N CYS A 149 -6.45 -25.51 11.14
CA CYS A 149 -7.01 -25.79 9.83
C CYS A 149 -8.54 -25.95 9.87
N MET A 150 -9.24 -25.23 8.99
CA MET A 150 -10.66 -25.52 8.71
C MET A 150 -10.79 -26.63 7.67
N ASP A 151 -9.85 -26.65 6.73
CA ASP A 151 -9.69 -27.69 5.70
C ASP A 151 -8.20 -27.75 5.32
N TRP A 152 -7.77 -28.77 4.58
CA TRP A 152 -6.36 -28.97 4.23
C TRP A 152 -5.76 -27.80 3.43
N TYR A 153 -6.56 -27.11 2.63
CA TYR A 153 -6.12 -25.94 1.86
C TYR A 153 -6.25 -24.62 2.61
N LEU A 154 -6.91 -24.60 3.77
CA LEU A 154 -7.21 -23.39 4.53
C LEU A 154 -6.80 -23.56 5.99
N CYS A 155 -5.54 -23.22 6.25
CA CYS A 155 -4.92 -23.29 7.55
C CYS A 155 -4.38 -21.94 7.98
N TYR A 156 -4.55 -21.64 9.26
CA TYR A 156 -4.08 -20.42 9.89
C TYR A 156 -2.93 -20.74 10.84
N LYS A 157 -2.01 -19.79 10.98
CA LYS A 157 -1.03 -19.78 12.07
C LYS A 157 -0.95 -18.41 12.71
N ASN A 158 -0.60 -18.38 13.99
CA ASN A 158 -0.21 -17.14 14.65
C ASN A 158 1.24 -16.82 14.31
N LEU A 159 1.54 -15.54 14.15
CA LEU A 159 2.93 -15.06 14.07
C LEU A 159 3.41 -14.77 15.48
N SER A 160 4.60 -15.26 15.80
CA SER A 160 5.30 -15.02 17.07
C SER A 160 5.90 -13.62 17.15
#